data_AF-A0A3N5YZU3-F1
#
_entry.id   AF-A0A3N5YZU3-F1
#
_cell.length_a   1.000
_cell.length_b   1.000
_cell.length_c   1.000
_cell.angle_alpha   90.00
_cell.angle_beta   90.00
_cell.angle_gamma   90.00
#
_symmetry.space_group_name_H-M   'P 1'
#
loop_
_entity.id
_entity.type
_entity.pdbx_description
1 polymer ?
#
loop_
_entity_poly.entity_id
_entity_poly.type
_entity_poly.pdbx_seq_one_letter_code
_entity_poly.pdbx_strand_id
1 'polypeptide(L)'
;MKTNEDRLPQAEQAMMKQAELLKKAESITAGAKEQQKIEAPLIRSIRALDLQISEKSKIIKEGESDYKKNEKQIAENKAKKEQISEKQKTILKEIEKIQAYLSVHAQDENLITQLAGIKEQVNHMESVYQDVLGKKALVQMAQKQVKKELKLYETRIKFFTDAKDQHETVCKNVVQERETLTVHLGGRLLREYRSDYQSMMQELVYRKKISDLEAEREKLEDGVPCPLCGASHHPFAQGNIPEMDEIEKKIHELSAFIEKAEHLENHIKELEHKEKKAASRMADIGKQLLQSTLEKENAEKNLKHLTGDLDSAETQFARIKASVLIGLQPFGINDFEDLGSAGSLTESNIKNILFALHNRLKKWQEYIHKKDEAEKQCNDLTSEIKQMDSIITTIGQSVKAKLENIDGWKKECDRLRKERMEKYGSKKPDEEEDRIERLVFEAENSEKAAWHSLDHVKQQVGEIKTRIVSLKENISRRNPDLEARETGFRDSLQKTGFTNEHSFLMSRLLSDERNVLAGQAARLDEKQADITNRKKDRESRLAEEREKKITES
;
A
#
# COMPACT_ATOMS: atom_id res chain seq x y z
N MET A 1 40.11 -95.78 76.03
CA MET A 1 38.85 -95.50 76.76
C MET A 1 38.99 -94.19 77.53
N LYS A 2 39.88 -94.11 78.54
CA LYS A 2 40.15 -92.91 79.35
C LYS A 2 40.34 -91.61 78.53
N THR A 3 41.16 -91.63 77.48
CA THR A 3 41.40 -90.48 76.59
C THR A 3 40.15 -89.96 75.85
N ASN A 4 39.14 -90.80 75.58
CA ASN A 4 37.90 -90.36 74.94
C ASN A 4 36.86 -89.93 75.96
N GLU A 5 36.84 -90.56 77.15
CA GLU A 5 35.99 -90.15 78.27
C GLU A 5 36.41 -88.77 78.83
N ASP A 6 37.71 -88.46 78.84
CA ASP A 6 38.23 -87.14 79.25
C ASP A 6 37.96 -86.03 78.21
N ARG A 7 37.84 -86.38 76.92
CA ARG A 7 37.59 -85.43 75.81
C ARG A 7 36.11 -85.13 75.58
N LEU A 8 35.20 -86.00 76.04
CA LEU A 8 33.76 -85.84 75.82
C LEU A 8 33.19 -84.57 76.47
N PRO A 9 33.49 -84.22 77.75
CA PRO A 9 32.98 -83.00 78.36
C PRO A 9 33.45 -81.71 77.65
N GLN A 10 34.70 -81.69 77.16
CA GLN A 10 35.24 -80.56 76.41
C GLN A 10 34.54 -80.40 75.05
N ALA A 11 34.25 -81.51 74.37
CA ALA A 11 33.53 -81.51 73.11
C ALA A 11 32.04 -81.11 73.30
N GLU A 12 31.39 -81.55 74.38
CA GLU A 12 30.03 -81.13 74.74
C GLU A 12 29.96 -79.64 75.11
N GLN A 13 30.96 -79.11 75.82
CA GLN A 13 31.06 -77.67 76.12
C GLN A 13 31.30 -76.85 74.84
N ALA A 14 32.13 -77.33 73.91
CA ALA A 14 32.30 -76.71 72.60
C ALA A 14 30.99 -76.72 71.78
N MET A 15 30.22 -77.81 71.86
CA MET A 15 28.90 -77.91 71.22
C MET A 15 27.91 -76.88 71.79
N MET A 16 27.87 -76.73 73.12
CA MET A 16 27.02 -75.71 73.78
C MET A 16 27.41 -74.29 73.35
N LYS A 17 28.71 -73.97 73.33
CA LYS A 17 29.21 -72.66 72.88
C LYS A 17 28.85 -72.38 71.43
N GLN A 18 28.96 -73.37 70.55
CA GLN A 18 28.61 -73.22 69.14
C GLN A 18 27.10 -73.09 68.92
N ALA A 19 26.29 -73.72 69.77
CA ALA A 19 24.83 -73.55 69.78
C ALA A 19 24.41 -72.14 70.23
N GLU A 20 25.10 -71.56 71.21
CA GLU A 20 24.89 -70.15 71.61
C GLU A 20 25.28 -69.17 70.49
N LEU A 21 26.38 -69.43 69.79
CA LEU A 21 26.80 -68.63 68.64
C LEU A 21 25.80 -68.71 67.48
N LEU A 22 25.25 -69.89 67.18
CA LEU A 22 24.18 -70.04 66.20
C LEU A 22 22.93 -69.26 66.63
N LYS A 23 22.47 -69.39 67.87
CA LYS A 23 21.32 -68.65 68.39
C LYS A 23 21.51 -67.13 68.32
N LYS A 24 22.74 -66.65 68.56
CA LYS A 24 23.08 -65.23 68.39
C LYS A 24 23.06 -64.80 66.92
N ALA A 25 23.59 -65.62 66.02
CA ALA A 25 23.56 -65.37 64.59
C ALA A 25 22.12 -65.35 64.04
N GLU A 26 21.28 -66.32 64.40
CA GLU A 26 19.84 -66.37 64.08
C GLU A 26 19.12 -65.11 64.56
N SER A 27 19.41 -64.63 65.78
CA SER A 27 18.83 -63.40 66.31
C SER A 27 19.28 -62.15 65.52
N ILE A 28 20.52 -62.10 65.04
CA ILE A 28 21.04 -61.00 64.20
C ILE A 28 20.37 -61.05 62.83
N THR A 29 20.27 -62.23 62.19
CA THR A 29 19.56 -62.39 60.91
C THR A 29 18.10 -61.99 61.03
N ALA A 30 17.40 -62.44 62.08
CA ALA A 30 16.02 -62.06 62.34
C ALA A 30 15.88 -60.53 62.51
N GLY A 31 16.80 -59.89 63.25
CA GLY A 31 16.84 -58.43 63.39
C GLY A 31 17.07 -57.70 62.07
N ALA A 32 18.03 -58.15 61.25
CA ALA A 32 18.32 -57.58 59.94
C ALA A 32 17.13 -57.73 58.97
N LYS A 33 16.47 -58.89 58.95
CA LYS A 33 15.27 -59.14 58.14
C LYS A 33 14.07 -58.30 58.59
N GLU A 34 13.88 -58.12 59.90
CA GLU A 34 12.82 -57.25 60.40
C GLU A 34 13.09 -55.78 60.07
N GLN A 35 14.35 -55.33 60.17
CA GLN A 35 14.74 -53.99 59.70
C GLN A 35 14.46 -53.81 58.20
N GLN A 36 14.79 -54.80 57.36
CA GLN A 36 14.45 -54.79 55.94
C GLN A 36 12.95 -54.71 55.69
N LYS A 37 12.16 -55.48 56.43
CA LYS A 37 10.69 -55.50 56.31
C LYS A 37 10.06 -54.16 56.68
N ILE A 38 10.63 -53.43 57.64
CA ILE A 38 10.17 -52.10 58.05
C ILE A 38 10.63 -51.02 57.07
N GLU A 39 11.90 -51.05 56.64
CA GLU A 39 12.48 -49.98 55.81
C GLU A 39 12.12 -50.11 54.32
N ALA A 40 11.92 -51.30 53.77
CA ALA A 40 11.57 -51.49 52.35
C ALA A 40 10.27 -50.77 51.91
N PRO A 41 9.13 -50.85 52.62
CA PRO A 41 7.93 -50.08 52.25
C PRO A 41 8.14 -48.57 52.39
N LEU A 42 8.96 -48.13 53.36
CA LEU A 42 9.32 -46.72 53.52
C LEU A 42 10.14 -46.23 52.31
N ILE A 43 11.20 -46.96 51.92
CA ILE A 43 12.01 -46.69 50.72
C ILE A 43 11.14 -46.57 49.46
N ARG A 44 10.19 -47.49 49.26
CA ARG A 44 9.23 -47.42 48.13
C ARG A 44 8.37 -46.16 48.18
N SER A 45 7.85 -45.80 49.36
CA SER A 45 7.09 -44.57 49.53
C SER A 45 7.92 -43.32 49.23
N ILE A 46 9.21 -43.31 49.57
CA ILE A 46 10.10 -42.18 49.30
C ILE A 46 10.43 -42.08 47.82
N ARG A 47 10.68 -43.20 47.13
CA ARG A 47 10.84 -43.20 45.66
C ARG A 47 9.62 -42.62 44.95
N ALA A 48 8.41 -42.96 45.43
CA ALA A 48 7.18 -42.38 44.89
C ALA A 48 7.11 -40.85 45.10
N LEU A 49 7.50 -40.35 46.28
CA LEU A 49 7.59 -38.91 46.55
C LEU A 49 8.66 -38.23 45.67
N ASP A 50 9.85 -38.82 45.56
CA ASP A 50 10.95 -38.30 44.74
C ASP A 50 10.54 -38.23 43.25
N LEU A 51 9.80 -39.23 42.75
CA LEU A 51 9.22 -39.22 41.41
C LEU A 51 8.20 -38.08 41.24
N GLN A 52 7.27 -37.91 42.18
CA GLN A 52 6.29 -36.81 42.12
C GLN A 52 6.97 -35.43 42.16
N ILE A 53 7.99 -35.25 43.00
CA ILE A 53 8.80 -34.01 43.06
C ILE A 53 9.49 -33.76 41.71
N SER A 54 10.06 -34.79 41.10
CA SER A 54 10.71 -34.73 39.79
C SER A 54 9.72 -34.31 38.69
N GLU A 55 8.56 -34.97 38.61
CA GLU A 55 7.51 -34.68 37.63
C GLU A 55 6.97 -33.26 37.78
N LYS A 56 6.67 -32.82 39.02
CA LYS A 56 6.22 -31.44 39.28
C LYS A 56 7.30 -30.42 38.92
N SER A 57 8.56 -30.69 39.27
CA SER A 57 9.68 -29.82 38.91
C SER A 57 9.84 -29.68 37.39
N LYS A 58 9.60 -30.76 36.64
CA LYS A 58 9.59 -30.73 35.17
C LYS A 58 8.44 -29.87 34.63
N ILE A 59 7.22 -30.09 35.11
CA ILE A 59 6.03 -29.31 34.72
C ILE A 59 6.23 -27.81 35.01
N ILE A 60 6.83 -27.45 36.15
CA ILE A 60 7.16 -26.06 36.49
C ILE A 60 8.12 -25.46 35.45
N LYS A 61 9.21 -26.15 35.12
CA LYS A 61 10.21 -25.68 34.13
C LYS A 61 9.59 -25.49 32.74
N GLU A 62 8.76 -26.43 32.30
CA GLU A 62 8.05 -26.35 31.02
C GLU A 62 7.07 -25.17 31.02
N GLY A 63 6.30 -24.99 32.10
CA GLY A 63 5.40 -23.86 32.29
C GLY A 63 6.12 -22.50 32.28
N GLU A 64 7.28 -22.39 32.95
CA GLU A 64 8.09 -21.17 32.97
C GLU A 64 8.68 -20.83 31.59
N SER A 65 9.08 -21.83 30.81
CA SER A 65 9.55 -21.64 29.43
C SER A 65 8.44 -21.12 28.53
N ASP A 66 7.25 -21.71 28.62
CA ASP A 66 6.07 -21.28 27.89
C ASP A 66 5.58 -19.89 28.30
N TYR A 67 5.62 -19.58 29.60
CA TYR A 67 5.33 -18.25 30.13
C TYR A 67 6.24 -17.20 29.47
N LYS A 68 7.56 -17.43 29.44
CA LYS A 68 8.53 -16.49 28.84
C LYS A 68 8.27 -16.27 27.34
N LYS A 69 7.87 -17.31 26.61
CA LYS A 69 7.50 -17.18 25.19
C LYS A 69 6.28 -16.28 25.01
N ASN A 70 5.24 -16.49 25.81
CA ASN A 70 4.02 -15.67 25.74
C ASN A 70 4.29 -14.22 26.16
N GLU A 71 5.11 -13.99 27.19
CA GLU A 71 5.52 -12.65 27.62
C GLU A 71 6.25 -11.90 26.51
N LYS A 72 7.16 -12.58 25.80
CA LYS A 72 7.84 -12.03 24.62
C LYS A 72 6.85 -11.67 23.51
N GLN A 73 5.88 -12.54 23.21
CA GLN A 73 4.84 -12.26 22.21
C GLN A 73 3.98 -11.06 22.58
N ILE A 74 3.62 -10.90 23.87
CA ILE A 74 2.89 -9.71 24.34
C ILE A 74 3.73 -8.45 24.09
N ALA A 75 5.01 -8.46 24.44
CA ALA A 75 5.91 -7.32 24.23
C ALA A 75 6.04 -6.95 22.74
N GLU A 76 6.21 -7.95 21.87
CA GLU A 76 6.27 -7.76 20.41
C GLU A 76 4.97 -7.17 19.86
N ASN A 77 3.81 -7.68 20.28
CA ASN A 77 2.51 -7.15 19.84
C ASN A 77 2.24 -5.73 20.37
N LYS A 78 2.66 -5.41 21.60
CA LYS A 78 2.60 -4.05 22.14
C LYS A 78 3.45 -3.08 21.33
N ALA A 79 4.68 -3.46 20.97
CA ALA A 79 5.56 -2.64 20.14
C ALA A 79 4.96 -2.40 18.74
N LYS A 80 4.39 -3.43 18.11
CA LYS A 80 3.68 -3.29 16.83
C LYS A 80 2.46 -2.37 16.94
N LYS A 81 1.65 -2.54 17.99
CA LYS A 81 0.50 -1.67 18.26
C LYS A 81 0.91 -0.20 18.36
N GLU A 82 2.00 0.10 19.07
CA GLU A 82 2.50 1.48 19.19
C GLU A 82 2.92 2.06 17.83
N GLN A 83 3.63 1.28 17.01
CA GLN A 83 4.01 1.70 15.65
C GLN A 83 2.79 1.98 14.76
N ILE A 84 1.77 1.13 14.81
CA ILE A 84 0.51 1.32 14.06
C ILE A 84 -0.23 2.56 14.57
N SER A 85 -0.28 2.77 15.89
CA SER A 85 -0.92 3.94 16.49
C SER A 85 -0.23 5.25 16.09
N GLU A 86 1.10 5.28 16.00
CA GLU A 86 1.82 6.48 15.57
C GLU A 86 1.58 6.81 14.09
N LYS A 87 1.49 5.80 13.22
CA LYS A 87 1.05 5.97 11.83
C LYS A 87 -0.37 6.54 11.77
N GLN A 88 -1.29 5.99 12.57
CA GLN A 88 -2.67 6.47 12.64
C GLN A 88 -2.74 7.94 13.07
N LYS A 89 -1.99 8.36 14.10
CA LYS A 89 -1.93 9.77 14.53
C LYS A 89 -1.44 10.69 13.41
N THR A 90 -0.48 10.23 12.62
CA THR A 90 0.04 11.01 11.47
C THR A 90 -1.04 11.19 10.40
N ILE A 91 -1.79 10.13 10.08
CA ILE A 91 -2.89 10.19 9.12
C ILE A 91 -4.02 11.09 9.64
N LEU A 92 -4.38 10.99 10.92
CA LEU A 92 -5.39 11.86 11.54
C LEU A 92 -5.03 13.34 11.43
N LYS A 93 -3.77 13.71 11.68
CA LYS A 93 -3.28 15.09 11.46
C LYS A 93 -3.39 15.53 10.00
N GLU A 94 -3.21 14.62 9.05
CA GLU A 94 -3.37 14.94 7.63
C GLU A 94 -4.85 15.12 7.26
N ILE A 95 -5.75 14.28 7.80
CA ILE A 95 -7.20 14.45 7.68
C ILE A 95 -7.62 15.82 8.23
N GLU A 96 -7.12 16.25 9.39
CA GLU A 96 -7.41 17.57 9.96
C GLU A 96 -7.01 18.72 9.01
N LYS A 97 -5.83 18.65 8.38
CA LYS A 97 -5.40 19.66 7.38
C LYS A 97 -6.30 19.65 6.15
N ILE A 98 -6.64 18.47 5.64
CA ILE A 98 -7.53 18.32 4.49
C ILE A 98 -8.91 18.89 4.81
N GLN A 99 -9.46 18.61 5.99
CA GLN A 99 -10.73 19.15 6.45
C GLN A 99 -10.68 20.67 6.64
N ALA A 100 -9.58 21.23 7.16
CA ALA A 100 -9.39 22.68 7.25
C ALA A 100 -9.45 23.35 5.87
N TYR A 101 -8.78 22.77 4.86
CA TYR A 101 -8.90 23.24 3.48
C TYR A 101 -10.34 23.16 2.96
N LEU A 102 -10.97 22.00 3.08
CA LEU A 102 -12.34 21.78 2.60
C LEU A 102 -13.36 22.70 3.28
N SER A 103 -13.15 23.05 4.56
CA SER A 103 -14.01 24.00 5.29
C SER A 103 -13.85 25.43 4.78
N VAL A 104 -12.62 25.88 4.51
CA VAL A 104 -12.37 27.21 3.92
C VAL A 104 -12.94 27.30 2.51
N HIS A 105 -12.90 26.20 1.76
CA HIS A 105 -13.35 26.10 0.38
C HIS A 105 -14.71 25.40 0.23
N ALA A 106 -15.57 25.43 1.26
CA ALA A 106 -16.84 24.69 1.24
C ALA A 106 -17.76 25.10 0.08
N GLN A 107 -17.70 26.37 -0.33
CA GLN A 107 -18.48 26.90 -1.45
C GLN A 107 -18.15 26.23 -2.79
N ASP A 108 -16.93 25.69 -2.96
CA ASP A 108 -16.50 25.03 -4.19
C ASP A 108 -17.25 23.69 -4.43
N GLU A 109 -17.90 23.13 -3.41
CA GLU A 109 -18.81 21.98 -3.57
C GLU A 109 -19.94 22.29 -4.57
N ASN A 110 -20.49 23.51 -4.51
CA ASN A 110 -21.55 23.95 -5.40
C ASN A 110 -21.11 24.01 -6.87
N LEU A 111 -19.81 24.09 -7.16
CA LEU A 111 -19.30 24.05 -8.54
C LEU A 111 -19.61 22.72 -9.21
N ILE A 112 -19.80 21.62 -8.46
CA ILE A 112 -20.16 20.32 -9.04
C ILE A 112 -21.48 20.42 -9.83
N THR A 113 -22.46 21.14 -9.30
CA THR A 113 -23.80 21.26 -9.91
C THR A 113 -23.93 22.52 -10.75
N GLN A 114 -23.28 23.62 -10.34
CA GLN A 114 -23.49 24.94 -10.95
C GLN A 114 -22.54 25.26 -12.10
N LEU A 115 -21.36 24.61 -12.20
CA LEU A 115 -20.35 24.95 -13.21
C LEU A 115 -20.87 24.83 -14.64
N ALA A 116 -21.76 23.87 -14.92
CA ALA A 116 -22.37 23.73 -16.25
C ALA A 116 -23.23 24.95 -16.61
N GLY A 117 -24.03 25.45 -15.66
CA GLY A 117 -24.84 26.65 -15.85
C GLY A 117 -23.98 27.92 -15.99
N ILE A 118 -22.95 28.05 -15.16
CA ILE A 118 -22.00 29.17 -15.25
C ILE A 118 -21.27 29.15 -16.59
N LYS A 119 -20.86 27.96 -17.07
CA LYS A 119 -20.25 27.79 -18.39
C LYS A 119 -21.15 28.31 -19.51
N GLU A 120 -22.43 27.96 -19.49
CA GLU A 120 -23.37 28.43 -20.51
C GLU A 120 -23.55 29.95 -20.45
N GLN A 121 -23.66 30.52 -19.25
CA GLN A 121 -23.77 31.97 -19.07
C GLN A 121 -22.52 32.72 -19.54
N VAL A 122 -21.32 32.20 -19.26
CA VAL A 122 -20.05 32.79 -19.71
C VAL A 122 -19.90 32.68 -21.22
N ASN A 123 -20.26 31.55 -21.83
CA ASN A 123 -20.26 31.39 -23.28
C ASN A 123 -21.26 32.34 -23.96
N HIS A 124 -22.45 32.51 -23.37
CA HIS A 124 -23.43 33.48 -23.85
C HIS A 124 -22.89 34.91 -23.75
N MET A 125 -22.24 35.25 -22.63
CA MET A 125 -21.57 36.54 -22.44
C MET A 125 -20.47 36.77 -23.49
N GLU A 126 -19.67 35.75 -23.82
CA GLU A 126 -18.65 35.82 -24.87
C GLU A 126 -19.28 36.11 -26.24
N SER A 127 -20.35 35.40 -26.60
CA SER A 127 -21.06 35.59 -27.87
C SER A 127 -21.61 37.02 -28.01
N VAL A 128 -22.26 37.54 -26.97
CA VAL A 128 -22.78 38.92 -26.97
C VAL A 128 -21.64 39.95 -27.00
N TYR A 129 -20.52 39.68 -26.34
CA TYR A 129 -19.34 40.55 -26.42
C TYR A 129 -18.79 40.63 -27.85
N GLN A 130 -18.73 39.50 -28.57
CA GLN A 130 -18.31 39.49 -29.97
C GLN A 130 -19.28 40.26 -30.88
N ASP A 131 -20.60 40.18 -30.63
CA ASP A 131 -21.60 40.98 -31.33
C ASP A 131 -21.38 42.49 -31.09
N VAL A 132 -21.11 42.92 -29.85
CA VAL A 132 -20.76 44.31 -29.52
C VAL A 132 -19.52 44.77 -30.29
N LEU A 133 -18.46 43.95 -30.34
CA LEU A 133 -17.25 44.28 -31.11
C LEU A 133 -17.54 44.43 -32.60
N GLY A 134 -18.32 43.51 -33.19
CA GLY A 134 -18.75 43.56 -34.58
C GLY A 134 -19.56 44.82 -34.90
N LYS A 135 -20.58 45.13 -34.07
CA LYS A 135 -21.40 46.34 -34.21
C LYS A 135 -20.58 47.62 -34.06
N LYS A 136 -19.64 47.66 -33.13
CA LYS A 136 -18.72 48.80 -32.95
C LYS A 136 -17.88 49.04 -34.20
N ALA A 137 -17.39 47.98 -34.85
CA ALA A 137 -16.69 48.10 -36.13
C ALA A 137 -17.60 48.64 -37.25
N LEU A 138 -18.84 48.16 -37.35
CA LEU A 138 -19.83 48.65 -38.32
C LEU A 138 -20.17 50.13 -38.11
N VAL A 139 -20.38 50.56 -36.85
CA VAL A 139 -20.59 51.97 -36.51
C VAL A 139 -19.39 52.83 -36.94
N GLN A 140 -18.16 52.37 -36.68
CA GLN A 140 -16.96 53.09 -37.14
C GLN A 140 -16.89 53.21 -38.67
N MET A 141 -17.28 52.17 -39.41
CA MET A 141 -17.37 52.22 -40.88
C MET A 141 -18.45 53.20 -41.36
N ALA A 142 -19.63 53.18 -40.74
CA ALA A 142 -20.72 54.11 -41.05
C ALA A 142 -20.33 55.56 -40.73
N GLN A 143 -19.63 55.82 -39.63
CA GLN A 143 -19.10 57.15 -39.29
C GLN A 143 -18.12 57.65 -40.37
N LYS A 144 -17.24 56.79 -40.87
CA LYS A 144 -16.34 57.13 -41.99
C LYS A 144 -17.12 57.46 -43.26
N GLN A 145 -18.18 56.71 -43.54
CA GLN A 145 -19.03 56.93 -44.71
C GLN A 145 -19.80 58.25 -44.62
N VAL A 146 -20.42 58.56 -43.47
CA VAL A 146 -21.07 59.87 -43.24
C VAL A 146 -20.09 61.02 -43.43
N LYS A 147 -18.88 60.92 -42.89
CA LYS A 147 -17.84 61.95 -43.08
C LYS A 147 -17.47 62.14 -44.55
N LYS A 148 -17.48 61.08 -45.35
CA LYS A 148 -17.19 61.14 -46.80
C LYS A 148 -18.33 61.83 -47.55
N GLU A 149 -19.58 61.40 -47.31
CA GLU A 149 -20.75 61.96 -48.01
C GLU A 149 -21.01 63.42 -47.62
N LEU A 150 -20.78 63.78 -46.36
CA LEU A 150 -20.88 65.18 -45.91
C LEU A 150 -19.91 66.09 -46.66
N LYS A 151 -18.65 65.67 -46.86
CA LYS A 151 -17.65 66.45 -47.63
C LYS A 151 -18.07 66.61 -49.09
N LEU A 152 -18.62 65.55 -49.70
CA LEU A 152 -19.10 65.61 -51.08
C LEU A 152 -20.27 66.60 -51.19
N TYR A 153 -21.24 66.51 -50.29
CA TYR A 153 -22.38 67.42 -50.21
C TYR A 153 -21.95 68.88 -50.05
N GLU A 154 -21.05 69.18 -49.11
CA GLU A 154 -20.51 70.53 -48.91
C GLU A 154 -19.86 71.09 -50.17
N THR A 155 -19.14 70.24 -50.93
CA THR A 155 -18.52 70.63 -52.19
C THR A 155 -19.58 70.90 -53.27
N ARG A 156 -20.61 70.05 -53.38
CA ARG A 156 -21.70 70.21 -54.35
C ARG A 156 -22.55 71.44 -54.08
N ILE A 157 -22.80 71.77 -52.80
CA ILE A 157 -23.49 73.02 -52.43
C ILE A 157 -22.72 74.22 -52.94
N LYS A 158 -21.41 74.29 -52.70
CA LYS A 158 -20.58 75.41 -53.17
C LYS A 158 -20.68 75.58 -54.68
N PHE A 159 -20.51 74.50 -55.44
CA PHE A 159 -20.66 74.55 -56.90
C PHE A 159 -22.06 74.95 -57.37
N PHE A 160 -23.10 74.54 -56.64
CA PHE A 160 -24.47 74.95 -56.96
C PHE A 160 -24.68 76.45 -56.70
N THR A 161 -24.20 76.97 -55.57
CA THR A 161 -24.24 78.40 -55.26
C THR A 161 -23.48 79.21 -56.32
N ASP A 162 -22.27 78.81 -56.67
CA ASP A 162 -21.49 79.49 -57.72
C ASP A 162 -22.21 79.48 -59.08
N ALA A 163 -22.82 78.36 -59.46
CA ALA A 163 -23.56 78.23 -60.72
C ALA A 163 -24.86 79.05 -60.71
N LYS A 164 -25.53 79.12 -59.56
CA LYS A 164 -26.72 79.95 -59.34
C LYS A 164 -26.38 81.44 -59.47
N ASP A 165 -25.32 81.89 -58.81
CA ASP A 165 -24.88 83.30 -58.86
C ASP A 165 -24.46 83.70 -60.30
N GLN A 166 -23.80 82.80 -61.02
CA GLN A 166 -23.48 82.98 -62.45
C GLN A 166 -24.75 83.11 -63.30
N HIS A 167 -25.74 82.24 -63.10
CA HIS A 167 -27.00 82.30 -63.84
C HIS A 167 -27.76 83.60 -63.53
N GLU A 168 -27.87 83.99 -62.25
CA GLU A 168 -28.52 85.23 -61.84
C GLU A 168 -27.84 86.47 -62.43
N THR A 169 -26.50 86.47 -62.49
CA THR A 169 -25.73 87.55 -63.11
C THR A 169 -26.05 87.67 -64.61
N VAL A 170 -26.07 86.54 -65.33
CA VAL A 170 -26.40 86.55 -66.76
C VAL A 170 -27.85 86.97 -67.01
N CYS A 171 -28.80 86.52 -66.19
CA CYS A 171 -30.20 86.98 -66.28
C CYS A 171 -30.32 88.49 -66.09
N LYS A 172 -29.63 89.05 -65.08
CA LYS A 172 -29.61 90.51 -64.85
C LYS A 172 -29.09 91.25 -66.07
N ASN A 173 -28.00 90.77 -66.68
CA ASN A 173 -27.45 91.37 -67.90
C ASN A 173 -28.44 91.27 -69.08
N VAL A 174 -29.12 90.13 -69.28
CA VAL A 174 -30.16 89.99 -70.32
C VAL A 174 -31.29 90.99 -70.11
N VAL A 175 -31.77 91.14 -68.87
CA VAL A 175 -32.85 92.09 -68.53
C VAL A 175 -32.40 93.53 -68.78
N GLN A 176 -31.21 93.92 -68.29
CA GLN A 176 -30.66 95.27 -68.48
C GLN A 176 -30.46 95.62 -69.97
N GLU A 177 -29.97 94.67 -70.77
CA GLU A 177 -29.74 94.90 -72.19
C GLU A 177 -31.05 94.99 -72.97
N ARG A 178 -32.06 94.19 -72.59
CA ARG A 178 -33.43 94.30 -73.13
C ARG A 178 -34.09 95.62 -72.76
N GLU A 179 -33.92 96.09 -71.53
CA GLU A 179 -34.39 97.41 -71.09
C GLU A 179 -33.70 98.52 -71.89
N THR A 180 -32.38 98.44 -72.09
CA THR A 180 -31.61 99.37 -72.91
C THR A 180 -32.10 99.40 -74.35
N LEU A 181 -32.37 98.24 -74.96
CA LEU A 181 -32.95 98.15 -76.29
C LEU A 181 -34.37 98.74 -76.35
N THR A 182 -35.20 98.46 -75.33
CA THR A 182 -36.58 98.97 -75.24
C THR A 182 -36.60 100.49 -75.14
N VAL A 183 -35.73 101.08 -74.30
CA VAL A 183 -35.54 102.52 -74.17
C VAL A 183 -35.03 103.13 -75.47
N HIS A 184 -34.01 102.50 -76.11
CA HIS A 184 -33.46 102.96 -77.39
C HIS A 184 -34.54 103.00 -78.47
N LEU A 185 -35.40 101.97 -78.57
CA LEU A 185 -36.45 101.86 -79.58
C LEU A 185 -37.70 102.72 -79.30
N GLY A 186 -37.87 103.28 -78.10
CA GLY A 186 -38.97 104.20 -77.78
C GLY A 186 -40.37 103.62 -77.96
N GLY A 187 -40.55 102.30 -77.74
CA GLY A 187 -41.83 101.60 -77.89
C GLY A 187 -42.21 101.20 -79.31
N ARG A 188 -41.36 101.50 -80.31
CA ARG A 188 -41.48 101.05 -81.70
C ARG A 188 -40.68 99.77 -81.93
N LEU A 189 -40.97 99.04 -83.00
CA LEU A 189 -40.19 97.86 -83.38
C LEU A 189 -38.99 98.25 -84.27
N LEU A 190 -37.85 97.58 -84.14
CA LEU A 190 -36.69 97.81 -85.02
C LEU A 190 -37.04 97.68 -86.52
N ARG A 191 -37.98 96.79 -86.85
CA ARG A 191 -38.52 96.65 -88.21
C ARG A 191 -39.16 97.94 -88.73
N GLU A 192 -39.81 98.72 -87.88
CA GLU A 192 -40.45 99.97 -88.26
C GLU A 192 -39.40 101.04 -88.60
N TYR A 193 -38.34 101.16 -87.80
CA TYR A 193 -37.21 102.04 -88.13
C TYR A 193 -36.51 101.63 -89.42
N ARG A 194 -36.34 100.32 -89.67
CA ARG A 194 -35.82 99.81 -90.96
C ARG A 194 -36.74 100.17 -92.14
N SER A 195 -38.06 100.13 -91.94
CA SER A 195 -39.04 100.54 -92.95
C SER A 195 -38.97 102.05 -93.22
N ASP A 196 -38.85 102.87 -92.18
CA ASP A 196 -38.68 104.32 -92.29
C ASP A 196 -37.37 104.64 -93.04
N TYR A 197 -36.28 103.92 -92.74
CA TYR A 197 -35.00 104.05 -93.43
C TYR A 197 -35.12 103.70 -94.91
N GLN A 198 -35.79 102.60 -95.25
CA GLN A 198 -36.04 102.22 -96.65
C GLN A 198 -36.89 103.28 -97.37
N SER A 199 -37.94 103.80 -96.74
CA SER A 199 -38.78 104.85 -97.31
C SER A 199 -37.99 106.15 -97.52
N MET A 200 -37.16 106.54 -96.55
CA MET A 200 -36.35 107.76 -96.61
C MET A 200 -35.21 107.62 -97.63
N MET A 201 -34.64 106.43 -97.77
CA MET A 201 -33.65 106.14 -98.82
C MET A 201 -34.27 106.17 -100.22
N GLN A 202 -35.50 105.66 -100.39
CA GLN A 202 -36.27 105.83 -101.63
C GLN A 202 -36.55 107.31 -101.91
N GLU A 203 -36.90 108.09 -100.89
CA GLU A 203 -37.09 109.54 -101.01
C GLU A 203 -35.80 110.25 -101.44
N LEU A 204 -34.64 109.87 -100.90
CA LEU A 204 -33.34 110.38 -101.34
C LEU A 204 -33.07 110.06 -102.82
N VAL A 205 -33.39 108.84 -103.27
CA VAL A 205 -33.26 108.47 -104.69
C VAL A 205 -34.18 109.31 -105.57
N TYR A 206 -35.43 109.54 -105.15
CA TYR A 206 -36.35 110.43 -105.87
C TYR A 206 -35.84 111.87 -105.90
N ARG A 207 -35.28 112.37 -104.80
CA ARG A 207 -34.74 113.74 -104.70
C ARG A 207 -33.45 113.94 -105.50
N LYS A 208 -32.53 112.97 -105.50
CA LYS A 208 -31.37 112.95 -106.42
C LYS A 208 -31.84 113.02 -107.87
N LYS A 209 -32.86 112.24 -108.21
CA LYS A 209 -33.45 112.26 -109.55
C LYS A 209 -34.16 113.58 -109.90
N ILE A 210 -34.72 114.29 -108.93
CA ILE A 210 -35.28 115.64 -109.12
C ILE A 210 -34.17 116.68 -109.31
N SER A 211 -33.06 116.58 -108.57
CA SER A 211 -31.90 117.46 -108.73
C SER A 211 -31.14 117.21 -110.04
N ASP A 212 -31.06 115.95 -110.50
CA ASP A 212 -30.52 115.63 -111.83
C ASP A 212 -31.36 116.27 -112.96
N LEU A 213 -32.66 116.51 -112.72
CA LEU A 213 -33.60 117.18 -113.65
C LEU A 213 -33.62 118.72 -113.49
N GLU A 214 -32.79 119.26 -112.60
CA GLU A 214 -32.70 120.69 -112.28
C GLU A 214 -31.95 121.46 -113.40
N ALA A 215 -31.01 120.79 -114.08
CA ALA A 215 -30.35 121.30 -115.30
C ALA A 215 -31.31 121.43 -116.49
N GLU A 216 -32.33 120.58 -116.57
CA GLU A 216 -33.43 120.69 -117.53
C GLU A 216 -34.46 121.77 -117.13
N ARG A 217 -34.54 122.10 -115.83
CA ARG A 217 -35.45 123.11 -115.26
C ARG A 217 -34.96 124.55 -115.47
N GLU A 218 -33.64 124.79 -115.47
CA GLU A 218 -33.03 126.09 -115.82
C GLU A 218 -33.29 126.52 -117.28
N LYS A 219 -33.62 125.58 -118.17
CA LYS A 219 -33.95 125.85 -119.59
C LYS A 219 -35.43 126.20 -119.80
N LEU A 220 -36.21 126.34 -118.73
CA LEU A 220 -37.62 126.72 -118.78
C LEU A 220 -37.75 128.24 -118.71
N GLU A 221 -38.09 128.87 -119.84
CA GLU A 221 -38.39 130.29 -119.95
C GLU A 221 -39.92 130.51 -119.87
N ASP A 222 -40.32 131.52 -119.11
CA ASP A 222 -41.74 131.83 -118.86
C ASP A 222 -42.43 132.23 -120.18
N GLY A 223 -43.44 131.46 -120.60
CA GLY A 223 -44.16 131.65 -121.86
C GLY A 223 -43.79 130.69 -123.00
N VAL A 224 -42.81 129.79 -122.82
CA VAL A 224 -42.42 128.77 -123.82
C VAL A 224 -42.84 127.37 -123.34
N PRO A 225 -43.54 126.55 -124.16
CA PRO A 225 -43.99 125.22 -123.74
C PRO A 225 -42.81 124.30 -123.42
N CYS A 226 -42.85 123.66 -122.24
CA CYS A 226 -41.81 122.75 -121.77
C CYS A 226 -41.54 121.61 -122.80
N PRO A 227 -40.27 121.33 -123.18
CA PRO A 227 -39.94 120.33 -124.19
C PRO A 227 -40.20 118.88 -123.75
N LEU A 228 -40.48 118.65 -122.47
CA LEU A 228 -40.80 117.31 -121.93
C LEU A 228 -42.31 117.06 -121.78
N CYS A 229 -43.14 118.09 -121.57
CA CYS A 229 -44.58 117.89 -121.30
C CYS A 229 -45.54 118.89 -121.96
N GLY A 230 -45.04 119.93 -122.64
CA GLY A 230 -45.83 120.87 -123.45
C GLY A 230 -46.68 121.89 -122.69
N ALA A 231 -46.67 121.89 -121.35
CA ALA A 231 -47.47 122.81 -120.54
C ALA A 231 -46.85 124.22 -120.44
N SER A 232 -47.69 125.25 -120.55
CA SER A 232 -47.31 126.68 -120.52
C SER A 232 -47.13 127.26 -119.11
N HIS A 233 -47.53 126.51 -118.07
CA HIS A 233 -47.39 126.90 -116.67
C HIS A 233 -47.04 125.65 -115.85
N HIS A 234 -45.88 125.64 -115.19
CA HIS A 234 -45.36 124.44 -114.52
C HIS A 234 -45.43 124.59 -112.98
N PRO A 235 -45.92 123.57 -112.24
CA PRO A 235 -46.04 123.61 -110.76
C PRO A 235 -44.72 123.79 -110.01
N PHE A 236 -43.59 123.69 -110.71
CA PHE A 236 -42.24 123.84 -110.15
C PHE A 236 -41.53 125.09 -110.71
N ALA A 237 -42.23 126.21 -110.91
CA ALA A 237 -41.59 127.54 -111.00
C ALA A 237 -41.01 127.96 -109.62
N GLN A 238 -40.01 128.86 -109.60
CA GLN A 238 -39.14 129.25 -108.46
C GLN A 238 -39.64 128.94 -107.02
N GLY A 239 -38.76 128.33 -106.20
CA GLY A 239 -38.75 128.55 -104.74
C GLY A 239 -39.06 127.38 -103.80
N ASN A 240 -39.31 126.16 -104.29
CA ASN A 240 -39.50 124.99 -103.43
C ASN A 240 -38.53 123.86 -103.81
N ILE A 241 -37.27 124.02 -103.39
CA ILE A 241 -36.24 122.98 -103.46
C ILE A 241 -35.91 122.62 -102.00
N PRO A 242 -36.35 121.46 -101.50
CA PRO A 242 -36.01 121.05 -100.14
C PRO A 242 -34.58 120.51 -100.07
N GLU A 243 -33.77 121.05 -99.16
CA GLU A 243 -32.32 120.82 -99.03
C GLU A 243 -31.95 119.33 -98.91
N MET A 244 -31.01 118.87 -99.75
CA MET A 244 -30.51 117.48 -99.75
C MET A 244 -29.79 117.10 -98.45
N ASP A 245 -29.10 118.07 -97.83
CA ASP A 245 -28.32 117.88 -96.61
C ASP A 245 -29.16 117.39 -95.42
N GLU A 246 -30.44 117.76 -95.33
CA GLU A 246 -31.29 117.35 -94.20
C GLU A 246 -31.71 115.88 -94.25
N ILE A 247 -31.94 115.33 -95.45
CA ILE A 247 -32.34 113.92 -95.60
C ILE A 247 -31.15 113.00 -95.50
N GLU A 248 -29.99 113.36 -96.07
CA GLU A 248 -28.77 112.57 -95.90
C GLU A 248 -28.35 112.51 -94.43
N LYS A 249 -28.50 113.61 -93.66
CA LYS A 249 -28.30 113.63 -92.20
C LYS A 249 -29.27 112.70 -91.47
N LYS A 250 -30.58 112.79 -91.74
CA LYS A 250 -31.59 111.92 -91.11
C LYS A 250 -31.39 110.43 -91.45
N ILE A 251 -30.98 110.12 -92.67
CA ILE A 251 -30.63 108.75 -93.08
C ILE A 251 -29.41 108.25 -92.31
N HIS A 252 -28.38 109.08 -92.14
CA HIS A 252 -27.19 108.71 -91.37
C HIS A 252 -27.51 108.50 -89.88
N GLU A 253 -28.31 109.40 -89.28
CA GLU A 253 -28.81 109.28 -87.91
C GLU A 253 -29.65 108.00 -87.72
N LEU A 254 -30.55 107.71 -88.66
CA LEU A 254 -31.41 106.53 -88.62
C LEU A 254 -30.61 105.23 -88.87
N SER A 255 -29.59 105.26 -89.73
CA SER A 255 -28.66 104.14 -89.93
C SER A 255 -27.87 103.85 -88.66
N ALA A 256 -27.26 104.86 -88.04
CA ALA A 256 -26.53 104.71 -86.79
C ALA A 256 -27.45 104.23 -85.64
N PHE A 257 -28.70 104.68 -85.63
CA PHE A 257 -29.72 104.23 -84.68
C PHE A 257 -30.08 102.75 -84.88
N ILE A 258 -30.27 102.31 -86.13
CA ILE A 258 -30.55 100.90 -86.48
C ILE A 258 -29.34 100.02 -86.15
N GLU A 259 -28.12 100.42 -86.53
CA GLU A 259 -26.89 99.68 -86.23
C GLU A 259 -26.70 99.46 -84.73
N LYS A 260 -26.95 100.49 -83.91
CA LYS A 260 -26.89 100.38 -82.46
C LYS A 260 -27.95 99.41 -81.92
N ALA A 261 -29.17 99.46 -82.44
CA ALA A 261 -30.24 98.53 -82.06
C ALA A 261 -29.94 97.08 -82.48
N GLU A 262 -29.34 96.87 -83.67
CA GLU A 262 -28.90 95.56 -84.15
C GLU A 262 -27.76 94.99 -83.32
N HIS A 263 -26.81 95.84 -82.91
CA HIS A 263 -25.76 95.45 -81.98
C HIS A 263 -26.33 95.00 -80.63
N LEU A 264 -27.30 95.76 -80.08
CA LEU A 264 -28.01 95.37 -78.86
C LEU A 264 -28.81 94.07 -79.03
N GLU A 265 -29.54 93.87 -80.13
CA GLU A 265 -30.25 92.61 -80.41
C GLU A 265 -29.31 91.41 -80.51
N ASN A 266 -28.16 91.57 -81.16
CA ASN A 266 -27.16 90.50 -81.26
C ASN A 266 -26.50 90.22 -79.90
N HIS A 267 -26.21 91.26 -79.12
CA HIS A 267 -25.67 91.09 -77.77
C HIS A 267 -26.67 90.39 -76.84
N ILE A 268 -27.96 90.72 -76.94
CA ILE A 268 -29.04 90.02 -76.23
C ILE A 268 -29.07 88.54 -76.61
N LYS A 269 -29.01 88.19 -77.91
CA LYS A 269 -28.98 86.77 -78.35
C LYS A 269 -27.77 86.02 -77.79
N GLU A 270 -26.60 86.66 -77.74
CA GLU A 270 -25.41 86.07 -77.13
C GLU A 270 -25.57 85.85 -75.62
N LEU A 271 -26.15 86.84 -74.93
CA LEU A 271 -26.45 86.76 -73.49
C LEU A 271 -27.52 85.69 -73.20
N GLU A 272 -28.55 85.56 -74.02
CA GLU A 272 -29.58 84.49 -73.92
C GLU A 272 -28.97 83.10 -74.13
N HIS A 273 -28.02 82.94 -75.07
CA HIS A 273 -27.30 81.67 -75.23
C HIS A 273 -26.42 81.37 -74.02
N LYS A 274 -25.74 82.38 -73.47
CA LYS A 274 -24.97 82.26 -72.21
C LYS A 274 -25.89 81.92 -71.04
N GLU A 275 -27.07 82.51 -70.97
CA GLU A 275 -28.08 82.24 -69.95
C GLU A 275 -28.54 80.79 -70.04
N LYS A 276 -28.92 80.31 -71.23
CA LYS A 276 -29.34 78.92 -71.43
C LYS A 276 -28.27 77.91 -71.04
N LYS A 277 -26.99 78.22 -71.34
CA LYS A 277 -25.85 77.40 -70.90
C LYS A 277 -25.67 77.42 -69.38
N ALA A 278 -25.76 78.60 -68.75
CA ALA A 278 -25.68 78.75 -67.30
C ALA A 278 -26.84 78.03 -66.60
N ALA A 279 -28.06 78.15 -67.12
CA ALA A 279 -29.26 77.47 -66.64
C ALA A 279 -29.13 75.94 -66.74
N SER A 280 -28.67 75.42 -67.89
CA SER A 280 -28.41 73.98 -68.05
C SER A 280 -27.35 73.48 -67.06
N ARG A 281 -26.26 74.22 -66.89
CA ARG A 281 -25.19 73.88 -65.94
C ARG A 281 -25.70 73.88 -64.50
N MET A 282 -26.48 74.88 -64.12
CA MET A 282 -27.12 74.96 -62.80
C MET A 282 -28.07 73.79 -62.58
N ALA A 283 -28.88 73.42 -63.57
CA ALA A 283 -29.79 72.29 -63.49
C ALA A 283 -29.04 70.96 -63.30
N ASP A 284 -27.93 70.75 -64.00
CA ASP A 284 -27.14 69.52 -63.88
C ASP A 284 -26.41 69.43 -62.53
N ILE A 285 -25.83 70.53 -62.04
CA ILE A 285 -25.25 70.58 -60.69
C ILE A 285 -26.36 70.41 -59.63
N GLY A 286 -27.55 70.96 -59.86
CA GLY A 286 -28.73 70.79 -59.00
C GLY A 286 -29.15 69.33 -58.86
N LYS A 287 -29.16 68.56 -59.95
CA LYS A 287 -29.40 67.11 -59.91
C LYS A 287 -28.33 66.38 -59.08
N GLN A 288 -27.06 66.73 -59.28
CA GLN A 288 -25.95 66.13 -58.51
C GLN A 288 -26.02 66.49 -57.02
N LEU A 289 -26.46 67.70 -56.68
CA LEU A 289 -26.69 68.13 -55.30
C LEU A 289 -27.83 67.34 -54.66
N LEU A 290 -28.95 67.14 -55.38
CA LEU A 290 -30.07 66.34 -54.87
C LEU A 290 -29.62 64.89 -54.58
N GLN A 291 -28.86 64.28 -55.50
CA GLN A 291 -28.32 62.94 -55.31
C GLN A 291 -27.40 62.87 -54.07
N SER A 292 -26.46 63.80 -53.94
CA SER A 292 -25.53 63.82 -52.79
C SER A 292 -26.25 64.11 -51.47
N THR A 293 -27.35 64.88 -51.49
CA THR A 293 -28.20 65.12 -50.32
C THR A 293 -28.86 63.83 -49.86
N LEU A 294 -29.45 63.07 -50.79
CA LEU A 294 -30.07 61.77 -50.51
C LEU A 294 -29.04 60.76 -49.97
N GLU A 295 -27.85 60.69 -50.57
CA GLU A 295 -26.76 59.81 -50.14
C GLU A 295 -26.28 60.14 -48.72
N LYS A 296 -26.11 61.43 -48.42
CA LYS A 296 -25.80 61.91 -47.06
C LYS A 296 -26.88 61.49 -46.06
N GLU A 297 -28.16 61.78 -46.34
CA GLU A 297 -29.27 61.43 -45.45
C GLU A 297 -29.38 59.92 -45.22
N ASN A 298 -29.16 59.11 -46.25
CA ASN A 298 -29.15 57.65 -46.14
C ASN A 298 -27.98 57.17 -45.27
N ALA A 299 -26.79 57.74 -45.43
CA ALA A 299 -25.63 57.43 -44.58
C ALA A 299 -25.87 57.81 -43.11
N GLU A 300 -26.49 58.97 -42.86
CA GLU A 300 -26.84 59.44 -41.50
C GLU A 300 -27.91 58.54 -40.85
N LYS A 301 -28.95 58.15 -41.59
CA LYS A 301 -29.97 57.20 -41.13
C LYS A 301 -29.36 55.85 -40.78
N ASN A 302 -28.47 55.33 -41.63
CA ASN A 302 -27.76 54.07 -41.38
C ASN A 302 -26.88 54.15 -40.12
N LEU A 303 -26.13 55.25 -39.95
CA LEU A 303 -25.33 55.47 -38.74
C LEU A 303 -26.22 55.50 -37.49
N LYS A 304 -27.36 56.19 -37.54
CA LYS A 304 -28.31 56.24 -36.41
C LYS A 304 -28.84 54.86 -36.06
N HIS A 305 -29.23 54.06 -37.05
CA HIS A 305 -29.69 52.69 -36.86
C HIS A 305 -28.62 51.83 -36.19
N LEU A 306 -27.42 51.77 -36.78
CA LEU A 306 -26.31 50.97 -36.24
C LEU A 306 -25.86 51.41 -34.85
N THR A 307 -25.95 52.71 -34.54
CA THR A 307 -25.64 53.22 -33.20
C THR A 307 -26.68 52.76 -32.18
N GLY A 308 -27.97 52.72 -32.56
CA GLY A 308 -29.03 52.16 -31.70
C GLY A 308 -28.86 50.65 -31.49
N ASP A 309 -28.47 49.91 -32.52
CA ASP A 309 -28.18 48.47 -32.41
C ASP A 309 -26.99 48.19 -31.48
N LEU A 310 -25.96 49.05 -31.52
CA LEU A 310 -24.80 48.98 -30.63
C LEU A 310 -25.21 49.27 -29.18
N ASP A 311 -25.97 50.34 -28.93
CA ASP A 311 -26.42 50.72 -27.58
C ASP A 311 -27.28 49.61 -26.94
N SER A 312 -28.18 49.01 -27.72
CA SER A 312 -28.97 47.85 -27.30
C SER A 312 -28.09 46.64 -26.95
N ALA A 313 -27.08 46.35 -27.79
CA ALA A 313 -26.14 45.25 -27.54
C ALA A 313 -25.25 45.50 -26.31
N GLU A 314 -24.76 46.73 -26.12
CA GLU A 314 -23.96 47.14 -24.95
C GLU A 314 -24.80 47.04 -23.66
N THR A 315 -26.07 47.45 -23.70
CA THR A 315 -27.00 47.29 -22.57
C THR A 315 -27.27 45.82 -22.25
N GLN A 316 -27.49 44.99 -23.28
CA GLN A 316 -27.65 43.55 -23.09
C GLN A 316 -26.40 42.91 -22.50
N PHE A 317 -25.22 43.27 -23.01
CA PHE A 317 -23.94 42.80 -22.49
C PHE A 317 -23.74 43.19 -21.03
N ALA A 318 -24.02 44.45 -20.66
CA ALA A 318 -23.93 44.92 -19.28
C ALA A 318 -24.85 44.12 -18.34
N ARG A 319 -26.07 43.80 -18.78
CA ARG A 319 -27.01 42.98 -18.00
C ARG A 319 -26.51 41.55 -17.81
N ILE A 320 -26.03 40.91 -18.86
CA ILE A 320 -25.48 39.54 -18.79
C ILE A 320 -24.23 39.52 -17.91
N LYS A 321 -23.33 40.50 -18.08
CA LYS A 321 -22.14 40.67 -17.25
C LYS A 321 -22.50 40.76 -15.77
N ALA A 322 -23.50 41.57 -15.41
CA ALA A 322 -23.98 41.66 -14.03
C ALA A 322 -24.56 40.34 -13.51
N SER A 323 -25.35 39.63 -14.34
CA SER A 323 -25.91 38.32 -13.95
C SER A 323 -24.83 37.27 -13.74
N VAL A 324 -23.81 37.20 -14.60
CA VAL A 324 -22.67 36.30 -14.44
C VAL A 324 -21.94 36.62 -13.15
N LEU A 325 -21.69 37.90 -12.87
CA LEU A 325 -21.01 38.31 -11.64
C LEU A 325 -21.77 37.91 -10.37
N ILE A 326 -23.10 38.07 -10.36
CA ILE A 326 -23.95 37.59 -9.25
C ILE A 326 -23.80 36.07 -9.07
N GLY A 327 -23.73 35.30 -10.15
CA GLY A 327 -23.48 33.86 -10.10
C GLY A 327 -22.09 33.49 -9.59
N LEU A 328 -21.11 34.40 -9.68
CA LEU A 328 -19.72 34.18 -9.25
C LEU A 328 -19.44 34.63 -7.81
N GLN A 329 -20.25 35.53 -7.24
CA GLN A 329 -20.12 36.02 -5.86
C GLN A 329 -20.06 34.89 -4.80
N PRO A 330 -20.87 33.81 -4.88
CA PRO A 330 -20.78 32.69 -3.93
C PRO A 330 -19.43 31.98 -3.93
N PHE A 331 -18.56 32.22 -4.91
CA PHE A 331 -17.22 31.67 -4.99
C PHE A 331 -16.14 32.70 -4.61
N GLY A 332 -16.53 33.85 -4.06
CA GLY A 332 -15.62 34.93 -3.64
C GLY A 332 -15.08 35.80 -4.78
N ILE A 333 -15.72 35.78 -5.94
CA ILE A 333 -15.38 36.64 -7.08
C ILE A 333 -16.40 37.78 -7.10
N ASN A 334 -16.00 38.95 -6.61
CA ASN A 334 -16.89 40.11 -6.48
C ASN A 334 -16.74 41.09 -7.64
N ASP A 335 -15.58 41.08 -8.30
CA ASP A 335 -15.33 41.77 -9.56
C ASP A 335 -14.58 40.85 -10.54
N PHE A 336 -14.69 41.14 -11.83
CA PHE A 336 -13.85 40.52 -12.86
C PHE A 336 -12.37 40.93 -12.73
N GLU A 337 -12.08 42.03 -12.02
CA GLU A 337 -10.70 42.42 -11.66
C GLU A 337 -10.06 41.44 -10.65
N ASP A 338 -10.86 40.79 -9.78
CA ASP A 338 -10.40 39.79 -8.81
C ASP A 338 -9.79 38.56 -9.48
N LEU A 339 -10.08 38.36 -10.78
CA LEU A 339 -9.59 37.24 -11.60
C LEU A 339 -8.21 37.52 -12.24
N GLY A 340 -7.53 38.60 -11.85
CA GLY A 340 -6.09 38.76 -12.06
C GLY A 340 -5.65 39.44 -13.35
N SER A 341 -6.55 40.14 -14.06
CA SER A 341 -6.18 40.98 -15.20
C SER A 341 -6.53 42.44 -14.95
N ALA A 342 -5.50 43.25 -14.73
CA ALA A 342 -5.62 44.70 -14.65
C ALA A 342 -6.21 45.27 -15.95
N GLY A 343 -7.39 45.89 -15.86
CA GLY A 343 -7.94 46.76 -16.90
C GLY A 343 -8.60 46.05 -18.08
N SER A 344 -9.93 46.21 -18.16
CA SER A 344 -10.81 45.84 -19.29
C SER A 344 -11.05 44.34 -19.51
N LEU A 345 -12.34 43.97 -19.63
CA LEU A 345 -12.70 42.65 -20.13
C LEU A 345 -12.16 42.49 -21.56
N THR A 346 -11.45 41.40 -21.78
CA THR A 346 -11.00 40.94 -23.10
C THR A 346 -11.57 39.54 -23.33
N GLU A 347 -11.60 39.09 -24.59
CA GLU A 347 -12.03 37.72 -24.92
C GLU A 347 -11.22 36.65 -24.17
N SER A 348 -9.91 36.89 -24.01
CA SER A 348 -9.03 36.01 -23.22
C SER A 348 -9.44 35.98 -21.74
N ASN A 349 -9.84 37.12 -21.17
CA ASN A 349 -10.22 37.21 -19.76
C ASN A 349 -11.56 36.50 -19.49
N ILE A 350 -12.48 36.47 -20.46
CA ILE A 350 -13.77 35.74 -20.35
C ILE A 350 -13.52 34.23 -20.26
N LYS A 351 -12.61 33.69 -21.08
CA LYS A 351 -12.25 32.27 -21.07
C LYS A 351 -11.52 31.86 -19.78
N ASN A 352 -10.70 32.75 -19.23
CA ASN A 352 -9.96 32.50 -18.00
C ASN A 352 -10.87 32.24 -16.79
N ILE A 353 -12.09 32.80 -16.76
CA ILE A 353 -13.08 32.56 -15.70
C ILE A 353 -13.36 31.07 -15.55
N LEU A 354 -13.69 30.40 -16.67
CA LEU A 354 -14.03 28.97 -16.66
C LEU A 354 -12.83 28.11 -16.31
N PHE A 355 -11.63 28.48 -16.78
CA PHE A 355 -10.40 27.79 -16.42
C PHE A 355 -10.12 27.86 -14.91
N ALA A 356 -10.28 29.04 -14.30
CA ALA A 356 -10.08 29.24 -12.87
C ALA A 356 -11.09 28.42 -12.04
N LEU A 357 -12.39 28.46 -12.37
CA LEU A 357 -13.42 27.69 -11.69
C LEU A 357 -13.23 26.18 -11.85
N HIS A 358 -12.83 25.73 -13.04
CA HIS A 358 -12.55 24.32 -13.28
C HIS A 358 -11.36 23.83 -12.45
N ASN A 359 -10.29 24.63 -12.34
CA ASN A 359 -9.15 24.29 -11.49
C ASN A 359 -9.51 24.24 -10.01
N ARG A 360 -10.38 25.15 -9.53
CA ARG A 360 -10.90 25.12 -8.16
C ARG A 360 -11.70 23.85 -7.89
N LEU A 361 -12.64 23.52 -8.78
CA LEU A 361 -13.44 22.30 -8.67
C LEU A 361 -12.55 21.05 -8.65
N LYS A 362 -11.59 20.96 -9.59
CA LYS A 362 -10.65 19.83 -9.65
C LYS A 362 -9.85 19.70 -8.35
N LYS A 363 -9.29 20.81 -7.86
CA LYS A 363 -8.52 20.82 -6.61
C LYS A 363 -9.39 20.42 -5.42
N TRP A 364 -10.63 20.90 -5.33
CA TRP A 364 -11.56 20.53 -4.27
C TRP A 364 -11.88 19.02 -4.31
N GLN A 365 -12.16 18.46 -5.50
CA GLN A 365 -12.40 17.03 -5.70
C GLN A 365 -11.17 16.17 -5.33
N GLU A 366 -9.96 16.63 -5.65
CA GLU A 366 -8.72 15.95 -5.22
C GLU A 366 -8.60 15.91 -3.69
N TYR A 367 -8.99 16.96 -2.98
CA TYR A 367 -8.98 16.97 -1.50
C TYR A 367 -10.06 16.06 -0.91
N ILE A 368 -11.24 15.97 -1.49
CA ILE A 368 -12.25 14.98 -1.10
C ILE A 368 -11.74 13.56 -1.28
N HIS A 369 -11.17 13.24 -2.45
CA HIS A 369 -10.60 11.91 -2.68
C HIS A 369 -9.46 11.58 -1.71
N LYS A 370 -8.58 12.55 -1.42
CA LYS A 370 -7.52 12.39 -0.41
C LYS A 370 -8.10 12.17 0.99
N LYS A 371 -9.20 12.84 1.33
CA LYS A 371 -9.90 12.64 2.60
C LYS A 371 -10.44 11.22 2.71
N ASP A 372 -11.17 10.76 1.70
CA ASP A 372 -11.80 9.43 1.70
C ASP A 372 -10.75 8.32 1.82
N GLU A 373 -9.64 8.43 1.08
CA GLU A 373 -8.53 7.47 1.15
C GLU A 373 -7.84 7.50 2.53
N ALA A 374 -7.58 8.69 3.09
CA ALA A 374 -6.98 8.82 4.41
C ALA A 374 -7.91 8.29 5.53
N GLU A 375 -9.22 8.55 5.45
CA GLU A 375 -10.22 8.04 6.39
C GLU A 375 -10.32 6.51 6.30
N LYS A 376 -10.28 5.94 5.10
CA LYS A 376 -10.22 4.48 4.90
C LYS A 376 -8.96 3.88 5.54
N GLN A 377 -7.78 4.44 5.26
CA GLN A 377 -6.53 3.99 5.89
C GLN A 377 -6.59 4.09 7.42
N CYS A 378 -7.18 5.17 7.95
CA CYS A 378 -7.36 5.32 9.39
C CYS A 378 -8.29 4.25 9.98
N ASN A 379 -9.37 3.89 9.28
CA ASN A 379 -10.29 2.83 9.70
C ASN A 379 -9.64 1.43 9.67
N ASP A 380 -8.83 1.15 8.66
CA ASP A 380 -8.06 -0.09 8.56
C ASP A 380 -7.07 -0.21 9.72
N LEU A 381 -6.27 0.84 9.99
CA LEU A 381 -5.35 0.88 11.13
C LEU A 381 -6.09 0.76 12.48
N THR A 382 -7.27 1.38 12.62
CA THR A 382 -8.11 1.25 13.82
C THR A 382 -8.50 -0.21 14.06
N SER A 383 -8.83 -0.92 12.98
CA SER A 383 -9.20 -2.34 13.03
C SER A 383 -8.01 -3.22 13.40
N GLU A 384 -6.83 -2.95 12.84
CA GLU A 384 -5.58 -3.63 13.22
C GLU A 384 -5.23 -3.40 14.70
N ILE A 385 -5.37 -2.18 15.22
CA ILE A 385 -5.15 -1.87 16.64
C ILE A 385 -6.09 -2.70 17.52
N LYS A 386 -7.38 -2.78 17.17
CA LYS A 386 -8.37 -3.60 17.90
C LYS A 386 -8.02 -5.09 17.89
N GLN A 387 -7.54 -5.60 16.75
CA GLN A 387 -7.08 -6.99 16.64
C GLN A 387 -5.86 -7.24 17.55
N MET A 388 -4.87 -6.34 17.54
CA MET A 388 -3.70 -6.43 18.42
C MET A 388 -4.09 -6.39 19.89
N ASP A 389 -5.02 -5.53 20.29
CA ASP A 389 -5.54 -5.49 21.67
C ASP A 389 -6.23 -6.79 22.08
N SER A 390 -7.00 -7.39 21.16
CA SER A 390 -7.64 -8.68 21.40
C SER A 390 -6.62 -9.81 21.59
N ILE A 391 -5.57 -9.83 20.77
CA ILE A 391 -4.45 -10.80 20.89
C ILE A 391 -3.71 -10.59 22.21
N ILE A 392 -3.33 -9.36 22.54
CA ILE A 392 -2.62 -9.02 23.78
C ILE A 392 -3.45 -9.44 25.00
N THR A 393 -4.76 -9.18 24.99
CA THR A 393 -5.67 -9.55 26.07
C THR A 393 -5.77 -11.07 26.22
N THR A 394 -5.92 -11.80 25.11
CA THR A 394 -6.03 -13.27 25.11
C THR A 394 -4.76 -13.93 25.63
N ILE A 395 -3.59 -13.53 25.12
CA ILE A 395 -2.30 -14.06 25.59
C ILE A 395 -2.08 -13.63 27.04
N GLY A 396 -2.45 -12.41 27.42
CA GLY A 396 -2.36 -11.92 28.80
C GLY A 396 -3.17 -12.74 29.80
N GLN A 397 -4.41 -13.11 29.45
CA GLN A 397 -5.24 -14.00 30.26
C GLN A 397 -4.63 -15.40 30.36
N SER A 398 -4.10 -15.95 29.25
CA SER A 398 -3.38 -17.23 29.26
C SER A 398 -2.14 -17.20 30.16
N VAL A 399 -1.35 -16.12 30.10
CA VAL A 399 -0.18 -15.90 30.97
C VAL A 399 -0.58 -15.87 32.44
N LYS A 400 -1.64 -15.13 32.78
CA LYS A 400 -2.15 -15.06 34.15
C LYS A 400 -2.53 -16.45 34.69
N ALA A 401 -3.31 -17.22 33.93
CA ALA A 401 -3.70 -18.58 34.32
C ALA A 401 -2.49 -19.52 34.46
N LYS A 402 -1.50 -19.42 33.56
CA LYS A 402 -0.27 -20.22 33.65
C LYS A 402 0.55 -19.87 34.89
N LEU A 403 0.67 -18.59 35.24
CA LEU A 403 1.38 -18.15 36.45
C LEU A 403 0.71 -18.68 37.73
N GLU A 404 -0.62 -18.64 37.80
CA GLU A 404 -1.39 -19.19 38.92
C GLU A 404 -1.16 -20.71 39.08
N ASN A 405 -1.15 -21.45 37.96
CA ASN A 405 -0.84 -22.89 37.97
C ASN A 405 0.61 -23.19 38.40
N ILE A 406 1.59 -22.42 37.89
CA ILE A 406 3.00 -22.57 38.25
C ILE A 406 3.20 -22.31 39.76
N ASP A 407 2.59 -21.27 40.30
CA ASP A 407 2.63 -20.98 41.74
C ASP A 407 2.02 -22.12 42.57
N GLY A 408 0.87 -22.66 42.14
CA GLY A 408 0.25 -23.83 42.75
C GLY A 408 1.17 -25.06 42.73
N TRP A 409 1.80 -25.36 41.61
CA TRP A 409 2.75 -26.47 41.50
C TRP A 409 4.02 -26.25 42.32
N LYS A 410 4.53 -25.02 42.44
CA LYS A 410 5.67 -24.69 43.30
C LYS A 410 5.35 -24.97 44.76
N LYS A 411 4.21 -24.47 45.25
CA LYS A 411 3.73 -24.74 46.62
C LYS A 411 3.58 -26.23 46.89
N GLU A 412 3.01 -26.99 45.95
CA GLU A 412 2.87 -28.43 46.09
C GLU A 412 4.22 -29.16 46.06
N CYS A 413 5.15 -28.75 45.20
CA CYS A 413 6.50 -29.31 45.15
C CYS A 413 7.26 -29.04 46.47
N ASP A 414 7.10 -27.86 47.05
CA ASP A 414 7.69 -27.50 48.34
C ASP A 414 7.07 -28.32 49.47
N ARG A 415 5.75 -28.55 49.44
CA ARG A 415 5.05 -29.44 50.38
C ARG A 415 5.60 -30.87 50.30
N LEU A 416 5.72 -31.43 49.10
CA LEU A 416 6.26 -32.78 48.89
C LEU A 416 7.72 -32.89 49.33
N ARG A 417 8.55 -31.88 49.06
CA ARG A 417 9.95 -31.84 49.53
C ARG A 417 10.03 -31.81 51.05
N LYS A 418 9.17 -31.03 51.70
CA LYS A 418 9.07 -30.99 53.16
C LYS A 418 8.64 -32.35 53.72
N GLU A 419 7.61 -32.97 53.14
CA GLU A 419 7.13 -34.30 53.53
C GLU A 419 8.22 -35.38 53.35
N ARG A 420 8.98 -35.34 52.24
CA ARG A 420 10.12 -36.23 51.99
C ARG A 420 11.23 -36.05 53.01
N MET A 421 11.54 -34.79 53.36
CA MET A 421 12.54 -34.46 54.37
C MET A 421 12.11 -34.90 55.78
N GLU A 422 10.84 -34.73 56.14
CA GLU A 422 10.29 -35.17 57.43
C GLU A 422 10.29 -36.71 57.56
N LYS A 423 9.93 -37.43 56.49
CA LYS A 423 9.83 -38.90 56.51
C LYS A 423 11.17 -39.62 56.42
N TYR A 424 12.16 -39.06 55.72
CA TYR A 424 13.39 -39.80 55.38
C TYR A 424 14.68 -38.96 55.42
N GLY A 425 14.59 -37.70 55.83
CA GLY A 425 15.73 -36.79 55.91
C GLY A 425 16.42 -36.62 54.56
N SER A 426 17.76 -36.59 54.61
CA SER A 426 18.63 -36.49 53.42
C SER A 426 19.11 -37.84 52.91
N LYS A 427 18.59 -38.96 53.42
CA LYS A 427 18.99 -40.30 52.98
C LYS A 427 18.55 -40.54 51.53
N LYS A 428 19.31 -41.36 50.81
CA LYS A 428 18.99 -41.80 49.45
C LYS A 428 18.39 -43.20 49.49
N PRO A 429 17.19 -43.42 48.90
CA PRO A 429 16.52 -44.72 48.90
C PRO A 429 17.41 -45.87 48.41
N ASP A 430 18.14 -45.66 47.31
CA ASP A 430 18.98 -46.69 46.69
C ASP A 430 20.16 -47.10 47.59
N GLU A 431 20.86 -46.12 48.16
CA GLU A 431 22.01 -46.38 49.05
C GLU A 431 21.57 -47.09 50.35
N GLU A 432 20.37 -46.78 50.87
CA GLU A 432 19.84 -47.42 52.08
C GLU A 432 19.37 -48.85 51.80
N GLU A 433 18.70 -49.09 50.66
CA GLU A 433 18.27 -50.44 50.25
C GLU A 433 19.49 -51.37 50.09
N ASP A 434 20.52 -50.92 49.37
CA ASP A 434 21.79 -51.65 49.20
C ASP A 434 22.49 -51.93 50.54
N ARG A 435 22.39 -51.02 51.51
CA ARG A 435 22.97 -51.22 52.85
C ARG A 435 22.24 -52.34 53.59
N ILE A 436 20.91 -52.34 53.53
CA ILE A 436 20.08 -53.31 54.26
C ILE A 436 20.16 -54.69 53.62
N GLU A 437 20.15 -54.77 52.29
CA GLU A 437 20.36 -56.04 51.57
C GLU A 437 21.72 -56.66 51.92
N ARG A 438 22.79 -55.85 51.99
CA ARG A 438 24.10 -56.31 52.47
C ARG A 438 24.07 -56.78 53.91
N LEU A 439 23.41 -56.06 54.82
CA LEU A 439 23.26 -56.48 56.23
C LEU A 439 22.56 -57.83 56.35
N VAL A 440 21.47 -58.05 55.61
CA VAL A 440 20.77 -59.34 55.60
C VAL A 440 21.66 -60.44 55.03
N PHE A 441 22.33 -60.18 53.90
CA PHE A 441 23.23 -61.14 53.28
C PHE A 441 24.39 -61.56 54.19
N GLU A 442 25.04 -60.60 54.85
CA GLU A 442 26.14 -60.86 55.81
C GLU A 442 25.65 -61.64 57.04
N ALA A 443 24.47 -61.31 57.57
CA ALA A 443 23.85 -62.01 58.69
C ALA A 443 23.49 -63.46 58.33
N GLU A 444 22.84 -63.69 57.18
CA GLU A 444 22.50 -65.03 56.70
C GLU A 444 23.72 -65.91 56.46
N ASN A 445 24.80 -65.34 55.90
CA ASN A 445 26.06 -66.08 55.72
C ASN A 445 26.71 -66.43 57.06
N SER A 446 26.66 -65.52 58.03
CA SER A 446 27.17 -65.77 59.38
C SER A 446 26.37 -66.85 60.11
N GLU A 447 25.05 -66.87 59.95
CA GLU A 447 24.17 -67.91 60.49
C GLU A 447 24.46 -69.27 59.85
N LYS A 448 24.56 -69.34 58.51
CA LYS A 448 24.94 -70.58 57.80
C LYS A 448 26.30 -71.10 58.27
N ALA A 449 27.29 -70.23 58.42
CA ALA A 449 28.60 -70.61 58.94
C ALA A 449 28.52 -71.14 60.38
N ALA A 450 27.75 -70.48 61.25
CA ALA A 450 27.52 -70.92 62.62
C ALA A 450 26.81 -72.28 62.67
N TRP A 451 25.84 -72.52 61.77
CA TRP A 451 25.13 -73.78 61.61
C TRP A 451 26.07 -74.91 61.18
N HIS A 452 26.86 -74.71 60.11
CA HIS A 452 27.84 -75.69 59.65
C HIS A 452 28.85 -76.05 60.73
N SER A 453 29.31 -75.06 61.50
CA SER A 453 30.23 -75.30 62.61
C SER A 453 29.57 -76.06 63.77
N LEU A 454 28.30 -75.79 64.10
CA LEU A 454 27.56 -76.57 65.10
C LEU A 454 27.35 -78.02 64.64
N ASP A 455 26.98 -78.21 63.38
CA ASP A 455 26.79 -79.55 62.81
C ASP A 455 28.09 -80.36 62.84
N HIS A 456 29.22 -79.74 62.48
CA HIS A 456 30.53 -80.37 62.57
C HIS A 456 30.88 -80.80 63.99
N VAL A 457 30.67 -79.93 64.99
CA VAL A 457 30.94 -80.28 66.41
C VAL A 457 29.96 -81.36 66.91
N LYS A 458 28.69 -81.34 66.49
CA LYS A 458 27.71 -82.39 66.81
C LYS A 458 28.15 -83.75 66.26
N GLN A 459 28.62 -83.80 65.01
CA GLN A 459 29.16 -85.02 64.40
C GLN A 459 30.35 -85.57 65.20
N GLN A 460 31.31 -84.70 65.57
CA GLN A 460 32.46 -85.10 66.40
C GLN A 460 32.05 -85.65 67.78
N VAL A 461 31.08 -85.01 68.46
CA VAL A 461 30.53 -85.53 69.73
C VAL A 461 29.89 -86.90 69.52
N GLY A 462 29.13 -87.09 68.43
CA GLY A 462 28.53 -88.37 68.06
C GLY A 462 29.56 -89.47 67.79
N GLU A 463 30.64 -89.16 67.08
CA GLU A 463 31.77 -90.05 66.83
C GLU A 463 32.47 -90.47 68.13
N ILE A 464 32.77 -89.51 69.02
CA ILE A 464 33.39 -89.78 70.33
C ILE A 464 32.49 -90.69 71.18
N LYS A 465 31.18 -90.41 71.24
CA LYS A 465 30.21 -91.26 71.97
C LYS A 465 30.17 -92.68 71.41
N THR A 466 30.09 -92.84 70.09
CA THR A 466 30.10 -94.14 69.42
C THR A 466 31.41 -94.90 69.67
N ARG A 467 32.55 -94.19 69.68
CA ARG A 467 33.88 -94.76 70.01
C ARG A 467 33.96 -95.23 71.47
N ILE A 468 33.36 -94.50 72.40
CA ILE A 468 33.29 -94.91 73.82
C ILE A 468 32.45 -96.17 73.98
N VAL A 469 31.26 -96.22 73.37
CA VAL A 469 30.37 -97.40 73.42
C VAL A 469 31.07 -98.64 72.87
N SER A 470 31.63 -98.55 71.66
CA SER A 470 32.34 -99.67 71.04
C SER A 470 33.59 -100.11 71.82
N LEU A 471 34.32 -99.20 72.47
CA LEU A 471 35.44 -99.56 73.34
C LEU A 471 34.97 -100.26 74.62
N LYS A 472 33.85 -99.84 75.22
CA LYS A 472 33.25 -100.50 76.39
C LYS A 472 32.81 -101.92 76.05
N GLU A 473 32.08 -102.10 74.94
CA GLU A 473 31.66 -103.42 74.47
C GLU A 473 32.85 -104.35 74.19
N ASN A 474 33.92 -103.85 73.56
CA ASN A 474 35.13 -104.63 73.29
C ASN A 474 35.87 -105.05 74.57
N ILE A 475 35.91 -104.19 75.60
CA ILE A 475 36.50 -104.51 76.91
C ILE A 475 35.66 -105.59 77.60
N SER A 476 34.34 -105.40 77.68
CA SER A 476 33.42 -106.37 78.29
C SER A 476 33.44 -107.75 77.62
N ARG A 477 33.69 -107.81 76.31
CA ARG A 477 33.83 -109.08 75.57
C ARG A 477 35.17 -109.78 75.80
N ARG A 478 36.29 -109.05 75.86
CA ARG A 478 37.64 -109.67 75.93
C ARG A 478 38.08 -110.03 77.34
N ASN A 479 37.54 -109.37 78.36
CA ASN A 479 37.94 -109.61 79.75
C ASN A 479 37.70 -111.06 80.22
N PRO A 480 36.50 -111.66 79.97
CA PRO A 480 36.23 -113.05 80.36
C PRO A 480 37.14 -114.06 79.64
N ASP A 481 37.42 -113.85 78.36
CA ASP A 481 38.31 -114.71 77.56
C ASP A 481 39.76 -114.68 78.07
N LEU A 482 40.24 -113.50 78.50
CA LEU A 482 41.57 -113.33 79.07
C LEU A 482 41.70 -114.01 80.44
N GLU A 483 40.72 -113.82 81.32
CA GLU A 483 40.68 -114.47 82.64
C GLU A 483 40.62 -115.99 82.51
N ALA A 484 39.82 -116.53 81.58
CA ALA A 484 39.73 -117.96 81.33
C ALA A 484 41.06 -118.56 80.83
N ARG A 485 41.76 -117.87 79.92
CA ARG A 485 43.06 -118.33 79.41
C ARG A 485 44.17 -118.25 80.46
N GLU A 486 44.20 -117.18 81.26
CA GLU A 486 45.13 -117.07 82.39
C GLU A 486 44.91 -118.18 83.41
N THR A 487 43.66 -118.49 83.73
CA THR A 487 43.32 -119.56 84.67
C THR A 487 43.74 -120.93 84.13
N GLY A 488 43.43 -121.22 82.86
CA GLY A 488 43.84 -122.47 82.21
C GLY A 488 45.36 -122.65 82.10
N PHE A 489 46.11 -121.56 81.90
CA PHE A 489 47.58 -121.60 81.91
C PHE A 489 48.13 -121.88 83.30
N ARG A 490 47.56 -121.25 84.34
CA ARG A 490 47.94 -121.45 85.75
C ARG A 490 47.69 -122.88 86.22
N ASP A 491 46.54 -123.46 85.84
CA ASP A 491 46.19 -124.85 86.16
C ASP A 491 47.14 -125.86 85.48
N SER A 492 47.55 -125.59 84.23
CA SER A 492 48.47 -126.46 83.49
C SER A 492 49.89 -126.45 84.08
N LEU A 493 50.35 -125.28 84.57
CA LEU A 493 51.60 -125.13 85.32
C LEU A 493 51.60 -125.97 86.61
N GLN A 494 50.49 -125.92 87.37
CA GLN A 494 50.39 -126.61 88.65
C GLN A 494 50.35 -128.14 88.48
N LYS A 495 49.62 -128.65 87.47
CA LYS A 495 49.57 -130.10 87.15
C LYS A 495 50.90 -130.70 86.74
N THR A 496 51.82 -129.90 86.19
CA THR A 496 53.13 -130.36 85.73
C THR A 496 54.23 -130.20 86.79
N GLY A 497 53.86 -129.84 88.03
CA GLY A 497 54.78 -129.77 89.17
C GLY A 497 55.56 -128.46 89.29
N PHE A 498 55.22 -127.43 88.49
CA PHE A 498 55.87 -126.12 88.53
C PHE A 498 55.02 -125.11 89.32
N THR A 499 55.65 -124.40 90.26
CA THR A 499 54.94 -123.50 91.18
C THR A 499 54.57 -122.15 90.56
N ASN A 500 55.29 -121.71 89.52
CA ASN A 500 54.97 -120.51 88.75
C ASN A 500 55.57 -120.60 87.34
N GLU A 501 55.15 -119.70 86.45
CA GLU A 501 55.64 -119.62 85.07
C GLU A 501 57.17 -119.51 84.99
N HIS A 502 57.78 -118.81 85.96
CA HIS A 502 59.22 -118.63 86.02
C HIS A 502 59.97 -119.96 86.29
N SER A 503 59.45 -120.80 87.20
CA SER A 503 59.97 -122.13 87.52
C SER A 503 59.90 -123.07 86.30
N PHE A 504 58.80 -123.03 85.54
CA PHE A 504 58.67 -123.81 84.29
C PHE A 504 59.68 -123.38 83.22
N LEU A 505 59.92 -122.08 83.07
CA LEU A 505 60.87 -121.57 82.08
C LEU A 505 62.32 -121.96 82.41
N MET A 506 62.68 -122.06 83.69
CA MET A 506 64.04 -122.40 84.15
C MET A 506 64.38 -123.90 84.09
N SER A 507 63.40 -124.80 84.17
CA SER A 507 63.62 -126.26 84.08
C SER A 507 63.51 -126.81 82.66
N ARG A 508 63.31 -125.94 81.67
CA ARG A 508 63.14 -126.33 80.27
C ARG A 508 64.48 -126.35 79.54
N LEU A 509 64.90 -127.52 79.05
CA LEU A 509 66.04 -127.65 78.12
C LEU A 509 65.90 -126.66 76.95
N LEU A 510 67.02 -126.07 76.54
CA LEU A 510 67.06 -125.09 75.46
C LEU A 510 66.50 -125.70 74.18
N SER A 511 65.92 -124.86 73.33
CA SER A 511 65.16 -125.34 72.16
C SER A 511 66.02 -126.18 71.21
N ASP A 512 67.33 -125.90 71.15
CA ASP A 512 68.27 -126.62 70.28
C ASP A 512 68.61 -128.02 70.80
N GLU A 513 68.77 -128.20 72.12
CA GLU A 513 69.09 -129.50 72.75
C GLU A 513 67.93 -130.49 72.63
N ARG A 514 66.68 -130.01 72.71
CA ARG A 514 65.48 -130.84 72.48
C ARG A 514 65.36 -131.32 71.03
N ASN A 515 65.73 -130.49 70.07
CA ASN A 515 65.70 -130.87 68.65
C ASN A 515 66.74 -131.95 68.31
N VAL A 516 67.93 -131.93 68.94
CA VAL A 516 68.97 -132.98 68.76
C VAL A 516 68.50 -134.33 69.32
N LEU A 517 67.91 -134.34 70.53
CA LEU A 517 67.40 -135.55 71.18
C LEU A 517 66.21 -136.16 70.42
N ALA A 518 65.31 -135.32 69.87
CA ALA A 518 64.23 -135.79 69.01
C ALA A 518 64.74 -136.48 67.73
N GLY A 519 65.83 -135.97 67.15
CA GLY A 519 66.48 -136.58 65.98
C GLY A 519 67.21 -137.90 66.28
N GLN A 520 67.71 -138.11 67.51
CA GLN A 520 68.29 -139.38 67.95
C GLN A 520 67.21 -140.42 68.25
N ALA A 521 66.10 -140.02 68.89
CA ALA A 521 64.95 -140.89 69.15
C ALA A 521 64.36 -141.46 67.85
N ALA A 522 64.15 -140.61 66.83
CA ALA A 522 63.62 -141.05 65.54
C ALA A 522 64.49 -142.12 64.84
N ARG A 523 65.83 -142.03 64.93
CA ARG A 523 66.75 -143.05 64.37
C ARG A 523 66.75 -144.36 65.14
N LEU A 524 66.51 -144.29 66.46
CA LEU A 524 66.40 -145.48 67.31
C LEU A 524 65.06 -146.20 67.09
N ASP A 525 63.97 -145.46 66.95
CA ASP A 525 62.65 -146.03 66.64
C ASP A 525 62.64 -146.74 65.27
N GLU A 526 63.33 -146.19 64.27
CA GLU A 526 63.44 -146.81 62.94
C GLU A 526 64.23 -148.13 62.97
N LYS A 527 65.33 -148.19 63.75
CA LYS A 527 66.09 -149.44 64.00
C LYS A 527 65.27 -150.44 64.82
N GLN A 528 64.50 -149.98 65.80
CA GLN A 528 63.66 -150.83 66.61
C GLN A 528 62.54 -151.45 65.79
N ALA A 529 61.93 -150.71 64.87
CA ALA A 529 60.93 -151.22 63.94
C ALA A 529 61.49 -152.32 63.01
N ASP A 530 62.70 -152.13 62.45
CA ASP A 530 63.37 -153.12 61.59
C ASP A 530 63.69 -154.43 62.34
N ILE A 531 64.24 -154.32 63.57
CA ILE A 531 64.58 -155.47 64.41
C ILE A 531 63.32 -156.20 64.89
N THR A 532 62.26 -155.47 65.24
CA THR A 532 60.99 -156.06 65.72
C THR A 532 60.32 -156.85 64.60
N ASN A 533 60.33 -156.34 63.36
CA ASN A 533 59.81 -157.06 62.20
C ASN A 533 60.61 -158.34 61.90
N ARG A 534 61.95 -158.30 61.98
CA ARG A 534 62.80 -159.48 61.83
C ARG A 534 62.58 -160.52 62.94
N LYS A 535 62.40 -160.07 64.19
CA LYS A 535 62.11 -160.96 65.32
C LYS A 535 60.78 -161.68 65.15
N LYS A 536 59.74 -160.94 64.72
CA LYS A 536 58.40 -161.50 64.49
C LYS A 536 58.38 -162.55 63.35
N ASP A 537 59.15 -162.32 62.28
CA ASP A 537 59.36 -163.31 61.19
C ASP A 537 60.01 -164.62 61.70
N ARG A 538 61.04 -164.50 62.55
CA ARG A 538 61.74 -165.67 63.14
C ARG A 538 60.88 -166.41 64.17
N GLU A 539 60.17 -165.68 65.04
CA GLU A 539 59.27 -166.26 66.05
C GLU A 539 58.08 -166.99 65.38
N SER A 540 57.52 -166.46 64.29
CA SER A 540 56.41 -167.09 63.57
C SER A 540 56.80 -168.43 62.93
N ARG A 541 58.00 -168.52 62.34
CA ARG A 541 58.47 -169.80 61.75
C ARG A 541 58.96 -170.81 62.78
N LEU A 542 59.53 -170.34 63.90
CA LEU A 542 59.85 -171.21 65.03
C LEU A 542 58.57 -171.79 65.66
N ALA A 543 57.46 -171.03 65.68
CA ALA A 543 56.15 -171.52 66.11
C ALA A 543 55.59 -172.57 65.13
N GLU A 544 55.69 -172.35 63.81
CA GLU A 544 55.27 -173.34 62.80
C GLU A 544 56.03 -174.67 62.89
N GLU A 545 57.34 -174.64 63.21
CA GLU A 545 58.12 -175.87 63.41
C GLU A 545 57.84 -176.54 64.77
N ARG A 546 57.58 -175.77 65.84
CA ARG A 546 57.31 -176.31 67.19
C ARG A 546 55.90 -176.92 67.33
N GLU A 547 54.93 -176.51 66.53
CA GLU A 547 53.60 -177.12 66.52
C GLU A 547 53.62 -178.56 66.00
N LYS A 548 54.68 -178.95 65.26
CA LYS A 548 54.82 -180.30 64.69
C LYS A 548 55.32 -181.37 65.66
N LYS A 549 55.64 -181.01 66.92
CA LYS A 549 55.91 -181.94 68.05
C LYS A 549 56.41 -183.34 67.62
N ILE A 550 57.60 -183.39 67.01
CA ILE A 550 58.27 -184.65 66.62
C ILE A 550 58.81 -185.41 67.84
N THR A 551 58.72 -184.89 69.05
CA THR A 551 59.20 -185.61 70.26
C THR A 551 58.68 -184.95 71.53
N GLU A 552 57.41 -185.19 71.81
CA GLU A 552 56.95 -185.56 73.15
C GLU A 552 56.10 -186.83 72.93
N SER A 553 56.40 -188.07 73.32
CA SER A 553 57.43 -188.65 74.21
C SER A 553 57.92 -187.77 75.35
#